data_AF-A0A8C3SA66-F1
#
_entry.id   AF-A0A8C3SA66-F1
#
_cell.length_a   1.000
_cell.length_b   1.000
_cell.length_c   1.000
_cell.angle_alpha   90.00
_cell.angle_beta   90.00
_cell.angle_gamma   90.00
#
_symmetry.space_group_name_H-M   'P 1'
#
loop_
_entity.id
_entity.type
_entity.pdbx_description
1 polymer ?
#
loop_
_entity_poly.entity_id
_entity_poly.type
_entity_poly.pdbx_seq_one_letter_code
_entity_poly.pdbx_strand_id
1 'polypeptide(L)'
;MGVISAGSWYMNGNKYFSDPWNIMDTLGIFYFITGIIFRLHSSNESSWYSGRVIFCLDYIIFTLRLIHIFTVSRNLGPKIIMLQRMMIDVFFFLFLFGVWMVAFGVARQGILRKNEYRWEWIFRSVIYEPYLAMFGQYPDDIDGTTYNFDRCTFSGNESKPLCVELDADNHPRFPEWITIPLVCIYMLSTNILLVNLLVAMFGYTVGSVQENNDQVWKFQRYFLVQEYGSRLTIPFPFVIFAYIYMVMKKCFKCCCKKECIEPSICCKYHLSE
;
A
#
# COMPACT_ATOMS: atom_id res chain seq x y z
N MET A 1 -33.13 -28.30 7.32
CA MET A 1 -32.92 -27.34 6.21
C MET A 1 -32.98 -25.95 6.82
N GLY A 2 -31.82 -25.34 7.09
CA GLY A 2 -31.75 -24.00 7.68
C GLY A 2 -32.02 -22.94 6.63
N VAL A 3 -33.01 -22.09 6.89
CA VAL A 3 -33.28 -20.86 6.14
C VAL A 3 -32.07 -19.96 6.30
N ILE A 4 -31.27 -19.78 5.24
CA ILE A 4 -30.18 -18.80 5.23
C ILE A 4 -30.83 -17.42 5.12
N SER A 5 -31.19 -16.86 6.27
CA SER A 5 -31.68 -15.49 6.42
C SER A 5 -30.65 -14.51 5.84
N ALA A 6 -31.11 -13.46 5.16
CA ALA A 6 -30.28 -12.39 4.61
C ALA A 6 -29.34 -11.75 5.66
N GLY A 7 -29.69 -11.83 6.96
CA GLY A 7 -28.80 -11.42 8.05
C GLY A 7 -27.50 -12.24 8.15
N SER A 8 -27.52 -13.52 7.77
CA SER A 8 -26.32 -14.37 7.74
C SER A 8 -25.35 -14.00 6.61
N TRP A 9 -25.86 -13.50 5.48
CA TRP A 9 -25.03 -13.00 4.38
C TRP A 9 -24.37 -11.67 4.75
N TYR A 10 -25.11 -10.77 5.39
CA TYR A 10 -24.60 -9.48 5.82
C TYR A 10 -23.53 -9.61 6.91
N MET A 11 -23.73 -10.51 7.88
CA MET A 11 -22.72 -10.82 8.91
C MET A 11 -21.47 -11.52 8.36
N ASN A 12 -21.59 -12.30 7.27
CA ASN A 12 -20.44 -12.88 6.59
C ASN A 12 -19.67 -11.85 5.74
N GLY A 13 -20.39 -10.93 5.08
CA GLY A 13 -19.76 -9.87 4.29
C GLY A 13 -18.94 -8.92 5.14
N ASN A 14 -19.46 -8.48 6.29
CA ASN A 14 -18.72 -7.58 7.17
C ASN A 14 -17.45 -8.24 7.75
N LYS A 15 -17.51 -9.55 8.05
CA LYS A 15 -16.33 -10.33 8.43
C LYS A 15 -15.33 -10.45 7.28
N TYR A 16 -15.79 -10.67 6.05
CA TYR A 16 -14.92 -10.76 4.88
C TYR A 16 -14.15 -9.45 4.63
N PHE A 17 -14.81 -8.30 4.74
CA PHE A 17 -14.20 -6.98 4.58
C PHE A 17 -13.42 -6.50 5.80
N SER A 18 -13.40 -7.25 6.91
CA SER A 18 -12.55 -6.91 8.06
C SER A 18 -11.08 -7.30 7.83
N ASP A 19 -10.81 -8.27 6.95
CA ASP A 19 -9.46 -8.72 6.64
C ASP A 19 -8.79 -7.78 5.62
N PRO A 20 -7.63 -7.18 5.92
CA PRO A 20 -6.96 -6.21 5.03
C PRO A 20 -6.55 -6.83 3.69
N TRP A 21 -6.22 -8.13 3.70
CA TRP A 21 -5.88 -8.87 2.49
C TRP A 21 -7.08 -9.04 1.54
N ASN A 22 -8.29 -9.22 2.08
CA ASN A 22 -9.50 -9.33 1.28
C ASN A 22 -9.95 -7.96 0.75
N ILE A 23 -9.74 -6.89 1.53
CA ILE A 23 -9.93 -5.51 1.05
C ILE A 23 -9.02 -5.23 -0.15
N MET A 24 -7.72 -5.57 -0.05
CA MET A 24 -6.76 -5.39 -1.15
C MET A 24 -7.16 -6.17 -2.40
N ASP A 25 -7.62 -7.42 -2.27
CA ASP A 25 -8.11 -8.22 -3.40
C ASP A 25 -9.34 -7.59 -4.06
N THR A 26 -10.28 -7.09 -3.24
CA THR A 26 -11.49 -6.41 -3.74
C THR A 26 -11.12 -5.15 -4.50
N LEU A 27 -10.16 -4.37 -3.98
CA LEU A 27 -9.64 -3.18 -4.65
C LEU A 27 -8.94 -3.52 -5.98
N GLY A 28 -8.12 -4.57 -6.03
CA GLY A 28 -7.49 -5.03 -7.27
C GLY A 28 -8.53 -5.42 -8.33
N ILE A 29 -9.54 -6.21 -7.96
CA ILE A 29 -10.63 -6.57 -8.89
C ILE A 29 -11.37 -5.33 -9.40
N PHE A 30 -11.63 -4.36 -8.52
CA PHE A 30 -12.28 -3.10 -8.89
C PHE A 30 -11.43 -2.26 -9.87
N TYR A 31 -10.13 -2.10 -9.62
CA TYR A 31 -9.22 -1.40 -10.53
C TYR A 31 -9.09 -2.12 -11.87
N PHE A 32 -9.02 -3.44 -11.88
CA PHE A 32 -8.98 -4.24 -13.10
C PHE A 32 -10.24 -4.04 -13.95
N ILE A 33 -11.44 -4.10 -13.36
CA ILE A 33 -12.71 -3.86 -14.07
C ILE A 33 -12.75 -2.43 -14.61
N THR A 34 -12.36 -1.45 -13.80
CA THR A 34 -12.30 -0.04 -14.21
C THR A 34 -11.35 0.13 -15.41
N GLY A 35 -10.15 -0.46 -15.35
CA GLY A 35 -9.18 -0.45 -16.45
C GLY A 35 -9.73 -1.09 -17.73
N ILE A 36 -10.49 -2.18 -17.63
CA ILE A 36 -11.18 -2.80 -18.77
C ILE A 36 -12.22 -1.85 -19.37
N ILE A 37 -13.03 -1.18 -18.54
CA ILE A 37 -14.05 -0.23 -19.02
C ILE A 37 -13.39 0.92 -19.79
N PHE A 38 -12.33 1.52 -19.25
CA PHE A 38 -11.60 2.60 -19.93
C PHE A 38 -10.93 2.13 -21.24
N ARG A 39 -10.49 0.88 -21.30
CA ARG A 39 -9.93 0.27 -22.51
C ARG A 39 -10.99 -0.05 -23.56
N LEU A 40 -12.16 -0.50 -23.16
CA LEU A 40 -13.29 -0.79 -24.07
C LEU A 40 -13.92 0.51 -24.60
N HIS A 41 -13.88 1.59 -23.82
CA HIS A 41 -14.27 2.93 -24.26
C HIS A 41 -13.15 3.58 -25.12
N SER A 42 -12.86 2.93 -26.25
CA SER A 42 -11.74 3.21 -27.15
C SER A 42 -11.92 4.47 -28.02
N SER A 43 -13.00 5.24 -27.84
CA SER A 43 -13.30 6.39 -28.71
C SER A 43 -12.39 7.60 -28.48
N ASN A 44 -11.70 7.69 -27.32
CA ASN A 44 -10.84 8.82 -26.98
C ASN A 44 -9.40 8.35 -26.65
N GLU A 45 -8.39 8.94 -27.29
CA GLU A 45 -6.94 8.70 -27.03
C GLU A 45 -6.58 8.86 -25.53
N SER A 46 -7.16 9.86 -24.86
CA SER A 46 -6.97 10.10 -23.41
C SER A 46 -7.50 8.96 -22.54
N SER A 47 -8.59 8.31 -22.95
CA SER A 47 -9.18 7.16 -22.24
C SER A 47 -8.25 5.94 -22.31
N TRP A 48 -7.62 5.71 -23.46
CA TRP A 48 -6.66 4.63 -23.66
C TRP A 48 -5.42 4.79 -22.78
N TYR A 49 -4.85 6.00 -22.72
CA TYR A 49 -3.73 6.30 -21.83
C TYR A 49 -4.10 6.05 -20.37
N SER A 50 -5.27 6.54 -19.94
CA SER A 50 -5.77 6.37 -18.57
C SER A 50 -5.96 4.90 -18.22
N GLY A 51 -6.56 4.11 -19.11
CA GLY A 51 -6.72 2.66 -18.93
C GLY A 51 -5.38 1.93 -18.79
N ARG A 52 -4.35 2.32 -19.55
CA ARG A 52 -3.00 1.77 -19.41
C ARG A 52 -2.39 2.07 -18.05
N VAL A 53 -2.49 3.32 -17.57
CA VAL A 53 -1.99 3.71 -16.24
C VAL A 53 -2.69 2.91 -15.14
N ILE A 54 -4.01 2.73 -15.23
CA ILE A 54 -4.78 1.93 -14.27
C ILE A 54 -4.30 0.48 -14.24
N PHE A 55 -4.06 -0.16 -15.39
CA PHE A 55 -3.50 -1.52 -15.43
C PHE A 55 -2.09 -1.62 -14.85
N CYS A 56 -1.25 -0.59 -15.03
CA CYS A 56 0.08 -0.57 -14.41
C CYS A 56 -0.01 -0.52 -12.88
N LEU A 57 -0.92 0.30 -12.33
CA LEU A 57 -1.15 0.36 -10.88
C LEU A 57 -1.77 -0.94 -10.35
N ASP A 58 -2.73 -1.50 -11.08
CA ASP A 58 -3.38 -2.77 -10.76
C ASP A 58 -2.37 -3.94 -10.70
N TYR A 59 -1.42 -3.98 -11.64
CA TYR A 59 -0.33 -4.97 -11.61
C TYR A 59 0.51 -4.90 -10.33
N ILE A 60 0.74 -3.71 -9.77
CA ILE A 60 1.44 -3.55 -8.49
C ILE A 60 0.62 -4.20 -7.36
N ILE A 61 -0.70 -3.94 -7.31
CA ILE A 61 -1.60 -4.54 -6.31
C ILE A 61 -1.60 -6.07 -6.42
N PHE A 62 -1.74 -6.61 -7.63
CA PHE A 62 -1.68 -8.06 -7.85
C PHE A 62 -0.31 -8.66 -7.51
N THR A 63 0.79 -7.93 -7.72
CA THR A 63 2.12 -8.38 -7.32
C THR A 63 2.26 -8.39 -5.80
N LEU A 64 1.72 -7.39 -5.09
CA LEU A 64 1.68 -7.39 -3.62
C LEU A 64 0.90 -8.58 -3.06
N ARG A 65 -0.12 -9.08 -3.77
CA ARG A 65 -0.83 -10.32 -3.40
C ARG A 65 0.07 -11.55 -3.38
N LEU A 66 1.15 -11.60 -4.17
CA LEU A 66 2.11 -12.70 -4.11
C LEU A 66 2.81 -12.79 -2.74
N ILE A 67 2.97 -11.66 -2.04
CA ILE A 67 3.53 -11.65 -0.67
C ILE A 67 2.66 -12.50 0.25
N HIS A 68 1.33 -12.40 0.18
CA HIS A 68 0.40 -13.23 0.94
C HIS A 68 0.49 -14.72 0.58
N ILE A 69 0.87 -15.07 -0.66
CA ILE A 69 1.10 -16.47 -1.02
C ILE A 69 2.43 -16.94 -0.42
N PHE A 70 3.45 -16.09 -0.40
CA PHE A 70 4.76 -16.44 0.17
C PHE A 70 4.77 -16.50 1.71
N THR A 71 3.77 -15.93 2.40
CA THR A 71 3.62 -16.08 3.87
C THR A 71 3.49 -17.54 4.30
N VAL A 72 2.99 -18.40 3.42
CA VAL A 72 2.87 -19.85 3.60
C VAL A 72 4.21 -20.55 3.74
N SER A 73 5.23 -20.03 3.08
CA SER A 73 6.51 -20.73 2.98
C SER A 73 7.19 -20.80 4.34
N ARG A 74 7.84 -21.94 4.63
CA ARG A 74 8.54 -22.16 5.91
C ARG A 74 9.67 -21.16 6.16
N ASN A 75 10.30 -20.67 5.09
CA ASN A 75 11.50 -19.84 5.19
C ASN A 75 11.20 -18.33 5.04
N LEU A 76 10.20 -17.94 4.23
CA LEU A 76 9.84 -16.52 4.03
C LEU A 76 8.68 -16.09 4.92
N GLY A 77 7.79 -17.02 5.30
CA GLY A 77 6.61 -16.73 6.11
C GLY A 77 6.89 -15.99 7.41
N PRO A 78 7.73 -16.55 8.29
CA PRO A 78 8.08 -15.87 9.54
C PRO A 78 8.70 -14.50 9.32
N LYS A 79 9.55 -14.35 8.29
CA LYS A 79 10.19 -13.06 7.94
C LYS A 79 9.17 -12.02 7.49
N ILE A 80 8.17 -12.41 6.69
CA ILE A 80 7.10 -11.51 6.27
C ILE A 80 6.23 -11.10 7.46
N ILE A 81 5.94 -12.01 8.40
CA ILE A 81 5.18 -11.70 9.62
C ILE A 81 5.96 -10.73 10.52
N MET A 82 7.28 -10.88 10.62
CA MET A 82 8.14 -9.93 11.31
C MET A 82 8.04 -8.53 10.70
N LEU A 83 8.14 -8.43 9.37
CA LEU A 83 7.99 -7.16 8.65
C LEU A 83 6.60 -6.55 8.88
N GLN A 84 5.55 -7.35 8.86
CA GLN A 84 4.19 -6.87 9.12
C GLN A 84 4.05 -6.30 10.53
N ARG A 85 4.69 -6.90 11.54
CA ARG A 85 4.66 -6.39 12.93
C ARG A 85 5.45 -5.08 13.07
N MET A 86 6.54 -4.92 12.33
CA MET A 86 7.34 -3.69 12.31
C MET A 86 6.62 -2.51 11.67
N MET A 87 5.54 -2.73 10.90
CA MET A 87 4.79 -1.63 10.27
C MET A 87 4.25 -0.61 11.27
N ILE A 88 3.95 -1.03 12.51
CA ILE A 88 3.50 -0.12 13.56
C ILE A 88 4.67 0.78 14.01
N ASP A 89 5.86 0.21 14.19
CA ASP A 89 7.08 0.95 14.52
C ASP A 89 7.45 1.92 13.40
N VAL A 90 7.33 1.49 12.14
CA VAL A 90 7.52 2.34 10.94
C VAL A 90 6.55 3.51 10.94
N PHE A 91 5.26 3.27 11.22
CA PHE A 91 4.27 4.34 11.20
C PHE A 91 4.55 5.40 12.25
N PHE A 92 4.89 4.98 13.48
CA PHE A 92 5.28 5.90 14.55
C PHE A 92 6.54 6.70 14.20
N PHE A 93 7.53 6.03 13.61
CA PHE A 93 8.73 6.69 13.11
C PHE A 93 8.43 7.71 12.02
N LEU A 94 7.63 7.34 11.01
CA LEU A 94 7.24 8.23 9.91
C LEU A 94 6.49 9.45 10.43
N PHE A 95 5.70 9.31 11.50
CA PHE A 95 5.05 10.44 12.14
C PHE A 95 6.07 11.40 12.77
N LEU A 96 7.00 10.90 13.59
CA LEU A 96 8.05 11.73 14.20
C LEU A 96 8.96 12.39 13.15
N PHE A 97 9.38 11.61 12.15
CA PHE A 97 10.16 12.10 11.02
C PHE A 97 9.38 13.16 10.24
N GLY A 98 8.10 12.94 9.98
CA GLY A 98 7.22 13.87 9.27
C GLY A 98 7.11 15.22 9.97
N VAL A 99 6.89 15.22 11.30
CA VAL A 99 6.83 16.46 12.10
C VAL A 99 8.16 17.23 12.02
N TRP A 100 9.28 16.53 12.18
CA TRP A 100 10.61 17.13 12.11
C TRP A 100 10.95 17.68 10.73
N MET A 101 10.66 16.90 9.68
CA MET A 101 10.87 17.27 8.28
C MET A 101 10.07 18.51 7.90
N VAL A 102 8.78 18.58 8.25
CA VAL A 102 7.94 19.74 7.97
C VAL A 102 8.44 20.99 8.73
N ALA A 103 8.83 20.85 9.99
CA ALA A 103 9.37 21.97 10.77
C ALA A 103 10.63 22.55 10.12
N PHE A 104 11.58 21.70 9.73
CA PHE A 104 12.79 22.12 9.03
C PHE A 104 12.49 22.70 7.65
N GLY A 105 11.64 22.04 6.86
CA GLY A 105 11.30 22.47 5.50
C GLY A 105 10.62 23.84 5.46
N VAL A 106 9.67 24.09 6.37
CA VAL A 106 8.99 25.39 6.49
C VAL A 106 9.97 26.46 6.95
N ALA A 107 10.82 26.18 7.95
CA ALA A 107 11.82 27.12 8.43
C ALA A 107 12.82 27.50 7.32
N ARG A 108 13.36 26.51 6.61
CA ARG A 108 14.30 26.71 5.50
C ARG A 108 13.66 27.52 4.36
N GLN A 109 12.45 27.16 3.93
CA GLN A 109 11.74 27.88 2.86
C GLN A 109 11.46 29.34 3.25
N GLY A 110 11.03 29.58 4.50
CA GLY A 110 10.71 30.92 4.99
C GLY A 110 11.92 31.83 5.22
N ILE A 111 13.10 31.25 5.52
CA ILE A 111 14.35 31.99 5.70
C ILE A 111 15.00 32.37 4.35
N LEU A 112 14.98 31.44 3.38
CA LEU A 112 15.77 31.57 2.16
C LEU A 112 15.05 32.24 1.01
N ARG A 113 13.71 32.15 0.93
CA ARG A 113 12.95 32.55 -0.27
C ARG A 113 11.84 33.53 0.07
N LYS A 114 11.55 34.42 -0.89
CA LYS A 114 10.40 35.33 -0.82
C LYS A 114 9.08 34.56 -0.97
N ASN A 115 7.97 35.26 -0.69
CA ASN A 115 6.64 34.68 -0.74
C ASN A 115 6.35 34.04 -2.12
N GLU A 116 6.21 32.72 -2.14
CA GLU A 116 5.92 31.89 -3.32
C GLU A 116 4.45 31.46 -3.23
N TYR A 117 3.66 31.68 -4.28
CA TYR A 117 2.23 31.34 -4.30
C TYR A 117 1.94 29.99 -4.97
N ARG A 118 2.96 29.40 -5.63
CA ARG A 118 2.83 28.15 -6.38
C ARG A 118 2.93 26.95 -5.45
N TRP A 119 1.79 26.36 -5.10
CA TRP A 119 1.70 25.23 -4.17
C TRP A 119 2.63 24.07 -4.51
N GLU A 120 2.75 23.67 -5.78
CA GLU A 120 3.63 22.57 -6.19
C GLU A 120 5.10 22.80 -5.82
N TRP A 121 5.58 24.04 -5.99
CA TRP A 121 6.95 24.42 -5.63
C TRP A 121 7.14 24.51 -4.12
N ILE A 122 6.14 25.01 -3.39
CA ILE A 122 6.16 25.02 -1.92
C ILE A 122 6.23 23.57 -1.39
N PHE A 123 5.40 22.67 -1.89
CA PHE A 123 5.42 21.26 -1.50
C PHE A 123 6.76 20.60 -1.82
N ARG A 124 7.32 20.86 -3.01
CA ARG A 124 8.64 20.34 -3.39
C ARG A 124 9.74 20.81 -2.43
N SER A 125 9.75 22.07 -2.05
CA SER A 125 10.84 22.60 -1.21
C SER A 125 10.64 22.34 0.29
N VAL A 126 9.40 22.25 0.77
CA VAL A 126 9.11 21.98 2.20
C VAL A 126 9.18 20.48 2.51
N ILE A 127 8.80 19.60 1.58
CA ILE A 127 8.71 18.15 1.85
C ILE A 127 9.78 17.39 1.06
N TYR A 128 9.79 17.53 -0.26
CA TYR A 128 10.59 16.67 -1.13
C TYR A 128 12.10 16.91 -0.97
N GLU A 129 12.55 18.16 -0.93
CA GLU A 129 13.97 18.50 -0.72
C GLU A 129 14.51 18.01 0.65
N PRO A 130 13.86 18.31 1.81
CA PRO A 130 14.27 17.74 3.10
C PRO A 130 14.26 16.21 3.16
N TYR A 131 13.29 15.57 2.50
CA TYR A 131 13.23 14.11 2.39
C TYR A 131 14.45 13.55 1.66
N LEU A 132 14.84 14.14 0.53
CA LEU A 132 16.04 13.74 -0.22
C LEU A 132 17.32 14.00 0.57
N ALA A 133 17.36 15.08 1.36
CA ALA A 133 18.48 15.38 2.23
C ALA A 133 18.76 14.26 3.22
N MET A 134 17.73 13.63 3.81
CA MET A 134 17.94 12.43 4.66
C MET A 134 18.77 11.34 3.95
N PHE A 135 18.53 11.09 2.66
CA PHE A 135 19.30 10.10 1.89
C PHE A 135 20.68 10.56 1.41
N GLY A 136 21.12 11.75 1.83
CA GLY A 136 22.44 12.30 1.49
C GLY A 136 22.46 13.22 0.27
N GLN A 137 21.32 13.54 -0.33
CA GLN A 137 21.23 14.56 -1.37
C GLN A 137 21.06 15.94 -0.73
N TYR A 138 22.16 16.64 -0.49
CA TYR A 138 22.10 18.00 0.04
C TYR A 138 21.65 18.98 -1.06
N PRO A 139 20.87 20.02 -0.72
CA PRO A 139 20.41 20.98 -1.71
C PRO A 139 21.49 22.02 -2.04
N ASP A 140 21.64 22.33 -3.33
CA ASP A 140 22.69 23.20 -3.89
C ASP A 140 22.53 24.69 -3.50
N ASP A 141 21.45 25.06 -2.80
CA ASP A 141 21.08 26.44 -2.46
C ASP A 141 21.46 26.88 -1.04
N ILE A 142 22.30 26.10 -0.36
CA ILE A 142 22.79 26.40 1.00
C ILE A 142 24.11 27.17 0.98
N ASP A 143 24.95 26.94 -0.04
CA ASP A 143 26.30 27.47 -0.19
C ASP A 143 26.38 28.33 -1.46
N GLY A 144 26.75 29.60 -1.33
CA GLY A 144 26.84 30.56 -2.42
C GLY A 144 27.91 30.20 -3.46
N THR A 145 28.89 29.36 -3.11
CA THR A 145 29.89 28.87 -4.08
C THR A 145 29.33 27.79 -5.01
N THR A 146 28.36 27.02 -4.53
CA THR A 146 27.71 25.93 -5.30
C THR A 146 26.41 26.41 -5.96
N TYR A 147 25.90 27.58 -5.56
CA TYR A 147 24.65 28.11 -6.04
C TYR A 147 24.73 28.57 -7.50
N ASN A 148 24.05 27.83 -8.39
CA ASN A 148 23.96 28.16 -9.80
C ASN A 148 22.68 28.96 -10.12
N PHE A 149 22.84 30.26 -10.44
CA PHE A 149 21.76 31.16 -10.84
C PHE A 149 21.00 30.71 -12.09
N ASP A 150 21.59 29.91 -12.98
CA ASP A 150 20.92 29.41 -14.18
C ASP A 150 19.77 28.44 -13.85
N ARG A 151 19.76 27.88 -12.64
CA ARG A 151 18.74 26.93 -12.18
C ARG A 151 17.53 27.59 -11.53
N CYS A 152 17.52 28.91 -11.34
CA CYS A 152 16.42 29.61 -10.66
C CYS A 152 15.95 30.85 -11.44
N THR A 153 14.82 31.43 -11.02
CA THR A 153 14.30 32.70 -11.57
C THR A 153 13.76 33.60 -10.46
N PHE A 154 13.93 34.91 -10.57
CA PHE A 154 13.42 35.86 -9.57
C PHE A 154 11.91 36.10 -9.63
N SER A 155 11.30 35.93 -10.81
CA SER A 155 9.84 36.05 -11.00
C SER A 155 9.10 34.73 -10.80
N GLY A 156 9.84 33.61 -10.71
CA GLY A 156 9.29 32.25 -10.82
C GLY A 156 8.80 31.96 -12.24
N ASN A 157 9.17 30.81 -12.80
CA ASN A 157 8.61 30.30 -14.05
C ASN A 157 8.21 28.83 -13.87
N GLU A 158 7.29 28.29 -14.66
CA GLU A 158 6.79 26.92 -14.51
C GLU A 158 7.91 25.87 -14.47
N SER A 159 9.02 26.12 -15.16
CA SER A 159 10.16 25.21 -15.22
C SER A 159 11.23 25.40 -14.14
N LYS A 160 11.25 26.53 -13.41
CA LYS A 160 12.34 26.89 -12.49
C LYS A 160 11.85 27.38 -11.11
N PRO A 161 12.49 26.96 -10.01
CA PRO A 161 12.20 27.47 -8.67
C PRO A 161 12.53 28.95 -8.51
N LEU A 162 11.97 29.56 -7.47
CA LEU A 162 12.35 30.91 -7.05
C LEU A 162 13.79 30.92 -6.52
N CYS A 163 14.56 31.94 -6.90
CA CYS A 163 15.90 32.11 -6.34
C CYS A 163 15.84 32.46 -4.84
N VAL A 164 16.95 32.21 -4.14
CA VAL A 164 17.15 32.70 -2.77
C VAL A 164 17.13 34.24 -2.76
N GLU A 165 16.74 34.82 -1.63
CA GLU A 165 16.76 36.27 -1.48
C GLU A 165 18.21 36.78 -1.45
N LEU A 166 18.52 37.73 -2.33
CA LEU A 166 19.84 38.34 -2.46
C LEU A 166 19.89 39.74 -1.83
N ASP A 167 21.09 40.16 -1.46
CA ASP A 167 21.41 41.54 -1.10
C ASP A 167 21.85 42.37 -2.32
N ALA A 168 22.11 43.67 -2.12
CA ALA A 168 22.52 44.61 -3.17
C ALA A 168 23.79 44.17 -3.95
N ASP A 169 24.64 43.38 -3.31
CA ASP A 169 25.90 42.88 -3.87
C ASP A 169 25.77 41.47 -4.51
N ASN A 170 24.55 41.01 -4.81
CA ASN A 170 24.25 39.67 -5.38
C ASN A 170 24.70 38.47 -4.51
N HIS A 171 24.92 38.68 -3.21
CA HIS A 171 25.13 37.60 -2.23
C HIS A 171 23.81 37.18 -1.57
N PRO A 172 23.67 35.92 -1.11
CA PRO A 172 22.50 35.51 -0.33
C PRO A 172 22.35 36.42 0.90
N ARG A 173 21.15 36.99 1.06
CA ARG A 173 20.81 37.94 2.13
C ARG A 173 20.92 37.30 3.51
N PHE A 174 20.61 36.01 3.61
CA PHE A 174 20.71 35.28 4.85
C PHE A 174 22.11 34.62 4.96
N PRO A 175 22.82 34.78 6.11
CA PRO A 175 24.19 34.34 6.19
C PRO A 175 24.38 32.82 6.09
N GLU A 176 25.30 32.38 5.23
CA GLU A 176 25.62 30.97 5.00
C GLU A 176 26.11 30.25 6.26
N TRP A 177 26.82 30.97 7.13
CA TRP A 177 27.27 30.44 8.41
C TRP A 177 26.13 30.06 9.37
N ILE A 178 24.88 30.45 9.07
CA ILE A 178 23.69 29.98 9.79
C ILE A 178 23.00 28.85 9.02
N THR A 179 22.87 28.96 7.70
CA THR A 179 22.17 27.96 6.86
C THR A 179 22.90 26.62 6.85
N ILE A 180 24.23 26.65 6.76
CA ILE A 180 25.07 25.46 6.75
C ILE A 180 24.90 24.68 8.07
N PRO A 181 25.11 25.27 9.27
CA PRO A 181 24.82 24.57 10.52
C PRO A 181 23.37 24.11 10.67
N LEU A 182 22.39 24.89 10.21
CA LEU A 182 20.97 24.51 10.28
C LEU A 182 20.73 23.19 9.53
N VAL A 183 21.27 23.06 8.31
CA VAL A 183 21.17 21.83 7.51
C VAL A 183 22.01 20.72 8.13
N CYS A 184 23.22 21.00 8.64
CA CYS A 184 24.04 20.00 9.33
C CYS A 184 23.34 19.42 10.55
N ILE A 185 22.67 20.25 11.37
CA ILE A 185 21.90 19.82 12.54
C ILE A 185 20.72 18.95 12.09
N TYR A 186 20.00 19.37 11.04
CA TYR A 186 18.93 18.55 10.46
C TYR A 186 19.46 17.18 10.02
N MET A 187 20.51 17.15 9.21
CA MET A 187 21.13 15.92 8.70
C MET A 187 21.66 15.02 9.82
N LEU A 188 22.27 15.60 10.85
CA LEU A 188 22.75 14.87 12.01
C LEU A 188 21.57 14.25 12.78
N SER A 189 20.53 15.04 13.03
CA SER A 189 19.35 14.57 13.76
C SER A 189 18.62 13.45 13.01
N THR A 190 18.44 13.56 11.69
CA THR A 190 17.76 12.54 10.90
C THR A 190 18.62 11.28 10.75
N ASN A 191 19.87 11.42 10.33
CA ASN A 191 20.71 10.27 9.99
C ASN A 191 21.36 9.59 11.20
N ILE A 192 21.71 10.35 12.24
CA ILE A 192 22.37 9.78 13.42
C ILE A 192 21.36 9.46 14.54
N LEU A 193 20.33 10.29 14.75
CA LEU A 193 19.37 10.02 15.83
C LEU A 193 18.19 9.18 15.34
N LEU A 194 17.43 9.69 14.37
CA LEU A 194 16.17 9.09 13.94
C LEU A 194 16.39 7.73 13.26
N VAL A 195 17.24 7.66 12.23
CA VAL A 195 17.49 6.40 11.51
C VAL A 195 18.06 5.31 12.42
N ASN A 196 19.00 5.65 13.31
CA ASN A 196 19.57 4.66 14.25
C ASN A 196 18.55 4.19 15.29
N LEU A 197 17.65 5.06 15.73
CA LEU A 197 16.54 4.68 16.59
C LEU A 197 15.57 3.72 15.86
N LEU A 198 15.27 3.96 14.59
CA LEU A 198 14.46 3.04 13.77
C LEU A 198 15.12 1.67 13.65
N VAL A 199 16.43 1.63 13.37
CA VAL A 199 17.20 0.38 13.32
C VAL A 199 17.16 -0.35 14.66
N ALA A 200 17.27 0.37 15.78
CA ALA A 200 17.16 -0.21 17.11
C ALA A 200 15.78 -0.81 17.38
N MET A 201 14.70 -0.11 17.01
CA MET A 201 13.33 -0.62 17.15
C MET A 201 13.10 -1.86 16.27
N PHE A 202 13.57 -1.84 15.01
CA PHE A 202 13.54 -3.03 14.17
C PHE A 202 14.33 -4.20 14.75
N GLY A 203 15.52 -3.94 15.31
CA GLY A 203 16.30 -4.95 16.00
C GLY A 203 15.53 -5.62 17.14
N TYR A 204 14.83 -4.82 17.95
CA TYR A 204 13.99 -5.30 19.06
C TYR A 204 12.80 -6.15 18.58
N THR A 205 12.07 -5.66 17.56
CA THR A 205 10.92 -6.38 16.99
C THR A 205 11.36 -7.63 16.22
N VAL A 206 12.52 -7.60 15.54
CA VAL A 206 13.14 -8.80 14.92
C VAL A 206 13.44 -9.83 16.01
N GLY A 207 14.13 -9.43 17.07
CA GLY A 207 14.58 -10.34 18.13
C GLY A 207 13.42 -11.03 18.84
N SER A 208 12.43 -10.27 19.28
CA SER A 208 11.26 -10.80 20.01
C SER A 208 10.39 -11.75 19.17
N VAL A 209 10.27 -11.51 17.87
CA VAL A 209 9.53 -12.41 16.96
C VAL A 209 10.37 -13.64 16.58
N GLN A 210 11.69 -13.49 16.45
CA GLN A 210 12.59 -14.61 16.14
C GLN A 210 12.67 -15.62 17.31
N GLU A 211 12.63 -15.16 18.56
CA GLU A 211 12.57 -16.02 19.75
C GLU A 211 11.33 -16.94 19.77
N ASN A 212 10.25 -16.52 19.09
CA ASN A 212 8.98 -17.26 19.00
C ASN A 212 8.70 -17.85 17.61
N ASN A 213 9.69 -17.87 16.70
CA ASN A 213 9.50 -18.18 15.28
C ASN A 213 8.85 -19.56 15.05
N ASP A 214 9.29 -20.59 15.79
CA ASP A 214 8.74 -21.95 15.67
C ASP A 214 7.25 -22.04 16.05
N GLN A 215 6.80 -21.26 17.04
CA GLN A 215 5.39 -21.23 17.44
C GLN A 215 4.55 -20.49 16.40
N VAL A 216 5.05 -19.36 15.91
CA VAL A 216 4.40 -18.57 14.85
C VAL A 216 4.24 -19.41 13.58
N TRP A 217 5.29 -20.11 13.14
CA TRP A 217 5.23 -20.96 11.96
C TRP A 217 4.23 -22.13 12.11
N LYS A 218 4.23 -22.81 13.27
CA LYS A 218 3.29 -23.91 13.54
C LYS A 218 1.83 -23.44 13.51
N PHE A 219 1.56 -22.27 14.09
CA PHE A 219 0.22 -21.66 14.08
C PHE A 219 -0.22 -21.30 12.66
N GLN A 220 0.64 -20.67 11.87
CA GLN A 220 0.34 -20.31 10.48
C GLN A 220 0.09 -21.53 9.60
N ARG A 221 0.88 -22.59 9.76
CA ARG A 221 0.67 -23.85 9.05
C ARG A 221 -0.71 -24.46 9.35
N TYR A 222 -1.17 -24.36 10.60
CA TYR A 222 -2.49 -24.86 10.98
C TYR A 222 -3.61 -24.13 10.24
N PHE A 223 -3.64 -22.80 10.27
CA PHE A 223 -4.66 -22.00 9.57
C PHE A 223 -4.67 -22.28 8.07
N LEU A 224 -3.48 -22.43 7.50
CA LEU A 224 -3.35 -22.68 6.09
C LEU A 224 -3.87 -24.06 5.67
N VAL A 225 -3.55 -25.09 6.44
CA VAL A 225 -4.06 -26.45 6.20
C VAL A 225 -5.58 -26.48 6.35
N GLN A 226 -6.12 -25.77 7.34
CA GLN A 226 -7.56 -25.62 7.52
C GLN A 226 -8.21 -24.93 6.31
N GLU A 227 -7.60 -23.87 5.79
CA GLU A 227 -8.10 -23.14 4.64
C GLU A 227 -8.06 -23.98 3.36
N TYR A 228 -6.90 -24.55 3.00
CA TYR A 228 -6.77 -25.38 1.79
C TYR A 228 -7.52 -26.70 1.89
N GLY A 229 -7.71 -27.27 3.08
CA GLY A 229 -8.49 -28.49 3.28
C GLY A 229 -9.97 -28.35 2.89
N SER A 230 -10.49 -27.11 2.89
CA SER A 230 -11.87 -26.79 2.49
C SER A 230 -12.01 -26.32 1.04
N ARG A 231 -10.90 -26.06 0.33
CA ARG A 231 -10.91 -25.55 -1.05
C ARG A 231 -10.80 -26.68 -2.08
N LEU A 232 -11.29 -26.41 -3.29
CA LEU A 232 -11.11 -27.33 -4.42
C LEU A 232 -9.62 -27.45 -4.78
N THR A 233 -9.14 -28.68 -4.96
CA THR A 233 -7.75 -29.05 -5.27
C THR A 233 -7.31 -28.73 -6.70
N ILE A 234 -8.10 -27.96 -7.44
CA ILE A 234 -7.87 -27.67 -8.86
C ILE A 234 -7.01 -26.40 -9.00
N PRO A 235 -6.00 -26.37 -9.89
CA PRO A 235 -5.17 -25.19 -10.08
C PRO A 235 -6.00 -23.98 -10.56
N PHE A 236 -5.64 -22.78 -10.09
CA PHE A 236 -6.41 -21.54 -10.26
C PHE A 236 -6.98 -21.29 -11.67
N PRO A 237 -6.25 -21.53 -12.79
CA PRO A 237 -6.80 -21.37 -14.14
C PRO A 237 -8.01 -22.26 -14.46
N PHE A 238 -8.13 -23.43 -13.81
CA PHE A 238 -9.16 -24.43 -14.08
C PHE A 238 -10.29 -24.45 -13.04
N VAL A 239 -10.17 -23.66 -11.98
CA VAL A 239 -11.16 -23.57 -10.89
C VAL A 239 -12.53 -23.10 -11.40
N ILE A 240 -12.54 -22.20 -12.39
CA ILE A 240 -13.77 -21.67 -12.99
C ILE A 240 -14.61 -22.80 -13.59
N PHE A 241 -13.98 -23.71 -14.34
CA PHE A 241 -14.67 -24.86 -14.94
C PHE A 241 -15.26 -25.80 -13.89
N ALA A 242 -14.57 -25.98 -12.76
CA ALA A 242 -15.04 -26.82 -11.66
C ALA A 242 -16.27 -26.21 -10.95
N TYR A 243 -16.28 -24.90 -10.73
CA TYR A 243 -17.45 -24.20 -10.20
C TYR A 243 -18.63 -24.24 -11.18
N ILE A 244 -18.38 -24.04 -12.48
CA ILE A 244 -19.42 -24.17 -13.53
C ILE A 244 -20.02 -25.58 -13.49
N TYR A 245 -19.19 -26.63 -13.43
CA TYR A 245 -19.66 -28.02 -13.34
C TYR A 245 -20.47 -28.28 -12.06
N MET A 246 -20.03 -27.78 -10.90
CA MET A 246 -20.77 -27.92 -9.64
C MET A 246 -22.11 -27.18 -9.66
N VAL A 247 -22.15 -25.97 -10.22
CA VAL A 247 -23.39 -25.19 -10.39
C VAL A 247 -24.33 -25.92 -11.35
N MET A 248 -23.84 -26.36 -12.51
CA MET A 248 -24.63 -27.15 -13.45
C MET A 248 -25.20 -28.40 -12.78
N LYS A 249 -24.37 -29.20 -12.09
CA LYS A 249 -24.83 -30.41 -11.37
C LYS A 249 -25.89 -30.10 -10.32
N LYS A 250 -25.79 -28.96 -9.63
CA LYS A 250 -26.77 -28.52 -8.63
C LYS A 250 -28.06 -28.01 -9.27
N CYS A 251 -27.97 -27.30 -10.40
CA CYS A 251 -29.11 -26.91 -11.22
C CYS A 251 -29.84 -28.15 -11.77
N PHE A 252 -29.11 -29.12 -12.34
CA PHE A 252 -29.69 -30.39 -12.80
C PHE A 252 -30.35 -31.17 -11.65
N LYS A 253 -29.72 -31.26 -10.46
CA LYS A 253 -30.37 -31.89 -9.29
C LYS A 253 -31.59 -31.14 -8.77
N CYS A 254 -31.64 -29.81 -8.90
CA CYS A 254 -32.81 -29.01 -8.54
C CYS A 254 -33.92 -29.12 -9.58
N CYS A 255 -33.58 -29.27 -10.86
CA CYS A 255 -34.54 -29.53 -11.95
C CYS A 255 -35.14 -30.93 -11.82
N CYS A 256 -34.35 -31.98 -11.56
CA CYS A 256 -34.88 -33.34 -11.34
C CYS A 256 -35.70 -33.47 -10.05
N LYS A 257 -35.52 -32.58 -9.05
CA LYS A 257 -36.40 -32.53 -7.87
C LYS A 257 -37.73 -31.83 -8.11
N LYS A 258 -37.84 -31.00 -9.17
CA LYS A 258 -39.09 -30.34 -9.54
C LYS A 258 -40.00 -31.25 -10.38
N GLU A 259 -39.48 -32.32 -10.98
CA GLU A 259 -40.26 -33.30 -11.74
C GLU A 259 -40.92 -34.41 -10.90
N CYS A 260 -40.65 -34.50 -9.59
CA CYS A 260 -41.31 -35.47 -8.69
C CYS A 260 -42.38 -34.82 -7.79
N ILE A 261 -43.30 -34.04 -8.37
CA ILE A 261 -44.53 -33.63 -7.69
C ILE A 261 -45.74 -34.08 -8.54
N GLU A 262 -45.97 -35.38 -8.56
CA GLU A 262 -47.33 -35.93 -8.64
C GLU A 262 -47.46 -37.02 -7.55
N PRO A 263 -48.50 -36.98 -6.70
CA PRO A 263 -48.62 -37.90 -5.58
C PRO A 263 -49.28 -39.20 -6.04
N SER A 264 -48.58 -40.33 -5.95
CA SER A 264 -49.25 -41.64 -5.94
C SER A 264 -49.21 -42.23 -4.53
N ILE A 265 -50.41 -42.38 -4.00
CA ILE A 265 -50.76 -43.07 -2.76
C ILE A 265 -50.48 -44.57 -2.98
N CYS A 266 -49.29 -45.07 -2.64
CA CYS A 266 -49.05 -46.48 -2.28
C CYS A 266 -47.58 -46.74 -1.94
N CYS A 267 -47.11 -46.25 -0.80
CA CYS A 267 -45.92 -46.79 -0.11
C CYS A 267 -45.94 -46.43 1.38
N LYS A 268 -47.14 -46.48 1.98
CA LYS A 268 -47.32 -46.65 3.41
C LYS A 268 -47.87 -48.06 3.57
N TYR A 269 -47.02 -49.01 3.89
CA TYR A 269 -47.23 -50.09 4.86
C TYR A 269 -46.09 -51.08 4.71
N HIS A 270 -45.59 -51.54 5.86
CA HIS A 270 -44.48 -52.45 6.06
C HIS A 270 -43.09 -51.91 5.76
N LEU A 271 -42.52 -51.21 6.73
CA LEU A 271 -41.42 -51.74 7.54
C LEU A 271 -41.03 -50.71 8.61
N SER A 272 -41.81 -50.71 9.70
CA SER A 272 -41.34 -50.33 11.02
C SER A 272 -41.82 -51.42 11.97
N GLU A 273 -40.89 -52.01 12.72
CA GLU A 273 -41.20 -52.31 14.13
C GLU A 273 -41.69 -51.02 14.81
#